data_AF-A0A2P7B7N0-F1
#
_entry.id   AF-A0A2P7B7N0-F1
#
_cell.length_a   1.000
_cell.length_b   1.000
_cell.length_c   1.000
_cell.angle_alpha   90.00
_cell.angle_beta   90.00
_cell.angle_gamma   90.00
#
_symmetry.space_group_name_H-M   'P 1'
#
loop_
_entity.id
_entity.type
_entity.pdbx_description
1 polymer ?
#
loop_
_entity_poly.entity_id
_entity_poly.type
_entity_poly.pdbx_seq_one_letter_code
_entity_poly.pdbx_strand_id
1 'polypeptide(L)'
;MTYIRETIITTVDADGAVHIAPLGIIQEADGWIIAPFRPSKTLENLAAVPYAIANYTDDMLVFAGCLTGHKDWPTVPVENCPVPRLQAALSHSVLHVESIKDDGLRPLHFCKVVSEATHAPFTGLNRAKAAVLELAILVSRLHMLPPEKIDAEIAYLMIAIEKTAGPDEHQAWSWLMQRVKDHRDAADEKGKDAVVHHHGGHI
;
A
#
# COMPACT_ATOMS: atom_id res chain seq x y z
N MET A 1 15.75 4.70 -16.06
CA MET A 1 14.34 4.62 -15.64
C MET A 1 14.28 3.70 -14.44
N THR A 2 13.60 4.10 -13.38
CA THR A 2 13.53 3.30 -12.14
C THR A 2 12.52 2.18 -12.32
N TYR A 3 12.92 0.94 -12.05
CA TYR A 3 12.01 -0.21 -12.05
C TYR A 3 11.43 -0.38 -10.64
N ILE A 4 10.11 -0.40 -10.53
CA ILE A 4 9.38 -0.51 -9.25
C ILE A 4 8.47 -1.73 -9.30
N ARG A 5 8.44 -2.51 -8.21
CA ARG A 5 7.43 -3.53 -7.97
C ARG A 5 6.49 -3.05 -6.87
N GLU A 6 5.21 -3.01 -7.17
CA GLU A 6 4.18 -2.81 -6.14
C GLU A 6 4.05 -4.10 -5.33
N THR A 7 4.35 -4.02 -4.04
CA THR A 7 4.39 -5.19 -3.15
C THR A 7 3.64 -4.92 -1.86
N ILE A 8 3.34 -5.99 -1.14
CA ILE A 8 3.02 -5.90 0.28
C ILE A 8 4.30 -6.21 1.06
N ILE A 9 4.75 -5.27 1.88
CA ILE A 9 5.88 -5.47 2.78
C ILE A 9 5.35 -5.93 4.14
N THR A 10 5.94 -7.01 4.65
CA THR A 10 5.84 -7.35 6.08
C THR A 10 7.14 -6.96 6.77
N THR A 11 7.00 -6.37 7.96
CA THR A 11 8.10 -6.11 8.91
C THR A 11 7.62 -6.44 10.32
N VAL A 12 8.52 -6.50 11.29
CA VAL A 12 8.18 -6.68 12.71
C VAL A 12 8.88 -5.63 13.56
N ASP A 13 8.27 -5.25 14.69
CA ASP A 13 9.00 -4.48 15.70
C ASP A 13 9.85 -5.39 16.61
N ALA A 14 10.50 -4.78 17.60
CA ALA A 14 11.38 -5.47 18.55
C ALA A 14 10.66 -6.56 19.38
N ASP A 15 9.35 -6.44 19.56
CA ASP A 15 8.52 -7.41 20.29
C ASP A 15 7.94 -8.50 19.36
N GLY A 16 8.24 -8.42 18.05
CA GLY A 16 7.77 -9.36 17.04
C GLY A 16 6.37 -9.04 16.50
N ALA A 17 5.80 -7.87 16.81
CA ALA A 17 4.48 -7.50 16.30
C ALA A 17 4.58 -7.15 14.80
N VAL A 18 3.77 -7.85 13.99
CA VAL A 18 3.81 -7.75 12.53
C VAL A 18 3.14 -6.45 12.07
N HIS A 19 3.81 -5.77 11.14
CA HIS A 19 3.24 -4.69 10.36
C HIS A 19 3.17 -5.09 8.88
N ILE A 20 2.03 -4.80 8.25
CA ILE A 20 1.74 -5.11 6.84
C ILE A 20 1.40 -3.80 6.15
N ALA A 21 2.11 -3.47 5.07
CA ALA A 21 1.89 -2.23 4.33
C ALA A 21 2.17 -2.38 2.83
N PRO A 22 1.39 -1.74 1.95
CA PRO A 22 1.72 -1.64 0.53
C PRO A 22 2.91 -0.71 0.35
N LEU A 23 3.89 -1.15 -0.43
CA LEU A 23 5.07 -0.35 -0.75
C LEU A 23 5.68 -0.78 -2.09
N GLY A 24 6.00 0.22 -2.91
CA GLY A 24 6.77 0.03 -4.13
C GLY A 24 8.25 -0.13 -3.80
N ILE A 25 8.81 -1.32 -4.06
CA ILE A 25 10.26 -1.55 -3.93
C ILE A 25 10.96 -1.19 -5.25
N ILE A 26 12.08 -0.48 -5.14
CA ILE A 26 12.81 0.05 -6.30
C ILE A 26 14.02 -0.86 -6.57
N GLN A 27 14.19 -1.31 -7.81
CA GLN A 27 15.35 -2.12 -8.17
C GLN A 27 16.63 -1.28 -8.11
N GLU A 28 17.64 -1.77 -7.42
CA GLU A 28 18.98 -1.18 -7.38
C GLU A 28 20.03 -2.28 -7.35
N ALA A 29 20.99 -2.25 -8.27
CA ALA A 29 22.00 -3.29 -8.44
C ALA A 29 21.40 -4.72 -8.43
N ASP A 30 21.82 -5.56 -7.50
CA ASP A 30 21.37 -6.93 -7.26
C ASP A 30 20.37 -7.05 -6.10
N GLY A 31 19.78 -5.93 -5.68
CA GLY A 31 18.86 -5.86 -4.55
C GLY A 31 17.69 -4.90 -4.78
N TRP A 32 17.13 -4.43 -3.67
CA TRP A 32 15.94 -3.58 -3.65
C TRP A 32 16.11 -2.44 -2.65
N ILE A 33 15.62 -1.26 -3.02
CA ILE A 33 15.43 -0.15 -2.11
C ILE A 33 14.02 -0.19 -1.53
N ILE A 34 13.95 -0.21 -0.19
CA ILE A 34 12.74 0.13 0.57
C ILE A 34 12.85 1.59 1.00
N ALA A 35 11.90 2.42 0.56
CA ALA A 35 11.91 3.86 0.80
C ALA A 35 10.59 4.34 1.43
N PRO A 36 10.36 4.05 2.72
CA PRO A 36 9.16 4.46 3.42
C PRO A 36 9.24 5.96 3.78
N PHE A 37 8.09 6.64 3.79
CA PHE A 37 8.02 8.04 4.24
C PHE A 37 8.10 8.14 5.77
N ARG A 38 8.62 9.26 6.27
CA ARG A 38 8.52 9.62 7.70
C ARG A 38 7.20 10.36 7.98
N PRO A 39 6.55 10.08 9.13
CA PRO A 39 6.74 8.90 9.99
C PRO A 39 6.07 7.65 9.39
N SER A 40 6.62 6.46 9.64
CA SER A 40 5.93 5.20 9.32
C SER A 40 6.41 4.05 10.19
N LYS A 41 5.48 3.13 10.52
CA LYS A 41 5.79 1.92 11.29
C LYS A 41 6.77 1.00 10.53
N THR A 42 6.69 0.94 9.21
CA THR A 42 7.69 0.23 8.38
C THR A 42 9.11 0.73 8.67
N LEU A 43 9.30 2.04 8.74
CA LEU A 43 10.62 2.62 9.02
C LEU A 43 11.12 2.32 10.44
N GLU A 44 10.25 2.46 11.43
CA GLU A 44 10.56 2.11 12.83
C GLU A 44 10.96 0.63 12.96
N ASN A 45 10.21 -0.25 12.30
CA ASN A 45 10.45 -1.68 12.29
C ASN A 45 11.79 -2.02 11.62
N LEU A 46 12.11 -1.43 10.45
CA LEU A 46 13.39 -1.66 9.77
C LEU A 46 14.60 -1.21 10.61
N ALA A 47 14.43 -0.19 11.45
CA ALA A 47 15.49 0.26 12.36
C ALA A 47 15.68 -0.70 13.54
N ALA A 48 14.61 -1.32 14.04
CA ALA A 48 14.66 -2.27 15.15
C ALA A 48 15.07 -3.69 14.72
N VAL A 49 14.52 -4.15 13.60
CA VAL A 49 14.75 -5.46 13.00
C VAL A 49 15.05 -5.24 11.51
N PRO A 50 16.32 -5.35 11.07
CA PRO A 50 16.77 -4.98 9.72
C PRO A 50 16.39 -6.02 8.65
N TYR A 51 15.20 -6.60 8.79
CA TYR A 51 14.61 -7.55 7.86
C TYR A 51 13.24 -7.07 7.41
N ALA A 52 12.93 -7.35 6.15
CA ALA A 52 11.60 -7.23 5.60
C ALA A 52 11.33 -8.43 4.69
N ILE A 53 10.06 -8.72 4.44
CA ILE A 53 9.69 -9.61 3.36
C ILE A 53 8.89 -8.83 2.33
N ALA A 54 9.37 -8.87 1.08
CA ALA A 54 8.60 -8.45 -0.07
C ALA A 54 7.67 -9.59 -0.48
N ASN A 55 6.37 -9.39 -0.28
CA ASN A 55 5.33 -10.34 -0.65
C ASN A 55 4.80 -9.96 -2.03
N TYR A 56 4.98 -10.87 -2.99
CA TYR A 56 4.44 -10.74 -4.33
C TYR A 56 3.08 -11.43 -4.34
N THR A 57 2.02 -10.64 -4.27
CA THR A 57 0.64 -11.13 -4.26
C THR A 57 -0.16 -10.41 -5.33
N ASP A 58 -1.12 -11.11 -5.91
CA ASP A 58 -2.14 -10.55 -6.79
C ASP A 58 -3.51 -10.45 -6.09
N ASP A 59 -3.55 -10.62 -4.76
CA ASP A 59 -4.74 -10.43 -3.93
C ASP A 59 -4.93 -8.93 -3.63
N MET A 60 -5.89 -8.32 -4.32
CA MET A 60 -6.15 -6.89 -4.19
C MET A 60 -6.93 -6.51 -2.94
N LEU A 61 -7.54 -7.47 -2.23
CA LEU A 61 -8.15 -7.21 -0.94
C LEU A 61 -7.10 -6.77 0.08
N VAL A 62 -5.88 -7.33 0.01
CA VAL A 62 -4.78 -6.97 0.90
C VAL A 62 -4.34 -5.52 0.67
N PHE A 63 -4.16 -5.12 -0.59
CA PHE A 63 -3.82 -3.75 -0.96
C PHE A 63 -4.90 -2.76 -0.50
N ALA A 64 -6.17 -3.03 -0.82
CA ALA A 64 -7.29 -2.19 -0.42
C ALA A 64 -7.44 -2.12 1.11
N GLY A 65 -7.31 -3.27 1.79
CA GLY A 65 -7.50 -3.40 3.23
C GLY A 65 -6.50 -2.58 4.04
N CYS A 66 -5.22 -2.58 3.63
CA CYS A 66 -4.18 -1.79 4.28
C CYS A 66 -4.53 -0.27 4.33
N LEU A 67 -5.26 0.24 3.35
CA LEU A 67 -5.67 1.65 3.26
C LEU A 67 -7.02 1.96 3.90
N THR A 68 -7.80 0.93 4.20
CA THR A 68 -9.22 1.05 4.61
C THR A 68 -9.49 0.48 6.01
N GLY A 69 -8.46 0.03 6.71
CA GLY A 69 -8.55 -0.43 8.10
C GLY A 69 -8.65 -1.94 8.27
N HIS A 70 -8.72 -2.70 7.17
CA HIS A 70 -8.65 -4.17 7.19
C HIS A 70 -7.17 -4.60 7.17
N LYS A 71 -6.56 -4.68 8.35
CA LYS A 71 -5.10 -4.90 8.50
C LYS A 71 -4.73 -6.31 8.97
N ASP A 72 -5.70 -7.08 9.45
CA ASP A 72 -5.49 -8.41 10.00
C ASP A 72 -5.45 -9.46 8.89
N TRP A 73 -4.28 -9.61 8.25
CA TRP A 73 -4.06 -10.60 7.21
C TRP A 73 -3.23 -11.79 7.75
N PRO A 74 -3.62 -13.04 7.43
CA PRO A 74 -2.88 -14.22 7.88
C PRO A 74 -1.43 -14.19 7.38
N THR A 75 -0.50 -14.56 8.26
CA THR A 75 0.92 -14.67 7.96
C THR A 75 1.45 -16.07 8.25
N VAL A 76 2.55 -16.42 7.60
CA VAL A 76 3.21 -17.73 7.70
C VAL A 76 4.68 -17.50 8.07
N PRO A 77 5.24 -18.19 9.07
CA PRO A 77 6.66 -18.12 9.40
C PRO A 77 7.55 -18.50 8.20
N VAL A 78 8.71 -17.86 8.10
CA VAL A 78 9.75 -18.18 7.12
C VAL A 78 10.99 -18.66 7.85
N GLU A 79 11.58 -19.75 7.37
CA GLU A 79 12.77 -20.33 7.99
C GLU A 79 13.93 -19.32 7.98
N ASN A 80 14.65 -19.21 9.10
CA ASN A 80 15.78 -18.30 9.28
C ASN A 80 15.46 -16.80 9.06
N CYS A 81 14.20 -16.39 9.20
CA CYS A 81 13.79 -14.99 9.13
C CYS A 81 12.88 -14.62 10.31
N PRO A 82 13.12 -13.50 11.02
CA PRO A 82 12.25 -13.07 12.13
C PRO A 82 10.91 -12.49 11.63
N VAL A 83 10.82 -12.14 10.35
CA VAL A 83 9.62 -11.56 9.73
C VAL A 83 8.81 -12.69 9.09
N PRO A 84 7.51 -12.82 9.37
CA PRO A 84 6.67 -13.76 8.66
C PRO A 84 6.23 -13.17 7.30
N ARG A 85 5.98 -14.05 6.33
CA ARG A 85 5.42 -13.65 5.03
C ARG A 85 3.89 -13.61 5.09
N LEU A 86 3.28 -12.89 4.16
CA LEU A 86 1.84 -12.97 3.93
C LEU A 86 1.45 -14.38 3.45
N GLN A 87 0.36 -14.93 3.96
CA GLN A 87 -0.14 -16.23 3.52
C GLN A 87 -0.55 -16.21 2.04
N ALA A 88 -1.20 -15.14 1.60
CA ALA A 88 -1.68 -14.91 0.23
C ALA A 88 -0.57 -14.53 -0.78
N ALA A 89 0.71 -14.61 -0.40
CA ALA A 89 1.81 -14.36 -1.32
C ALA A 89 1.94 -15.51 -2.34
N LEU A 90 2.01 -15.17 -3.63
CA LEU A 90 2.35 -16.11 -4.71
C LEU A 90 3.83 -16.51 -4.62
N SER A 91 4.67 -15.54 -4.30
CA SER A 91 6.09 -15.73 -3.98
C SER A 91 6.56 -14.63 -3.05
N HIS A 92 7.77 -14.76 -2.51
CA HIS A 92 8.36 -13.75 -1.65
C HIS A 92 9.87 -13.68 -1.80
N SER A 93 10.44 -12.53 -1.45
CA SER A 93 11.87 -12.35 -1.20
C SER A 93 12.09 -11.92 0.25
N VAL A 94 13.00 -12.61 0.95
CA VAL A 94 13.52 -12.16 2.24
C VAL A 94 14.58 -11.10 1.98
N LEU A 95 14.39 -9.93 2.55
CA LEU A 95 15.23 -8.75 2.36
C LEU A 95 15.95 -8.42 3.66
N HIS A 96 17.27 -8.24 3.60
CA HIS A 96 18.07 -7.76 4.72
C HIS A 96 18.66 -6.40 4.38
N VAL A 97 18.48 -5.42 5.27
CA VAL A 97 19.00 -4.07 5.10
C VAL A 97 20.53 -4.09 5.23
N GLU A 98 21.24 -3.69 4.18
CA GLU A 98 22.70 -3.58 4.21
C GLU A 98 23.20 -2.15 4.38
N SER A 99 22.47 -1.17 3.84
CA SER A 99 22.83 0.23 4.00
C SER A 99 21.62 1.14 3.97
N ILE A 100 21.76 2.30 4.61
CA ILE A 100 20.71 3.31 4.70
C ILE A 100 21.32 4.63 4.23
N LYS A 101 20.68 5.26 3.24
CA LYS A 101 20.93 6.63 2.85
C LYS A 101 19.77 7.49 3.34
N ASP A 102 20.03 8.30 4.36
CA ASP A 102 19.03 9.20 4.92
C ASP A 102 19.21 10.61 4.36
N ASP A 103 18.25 11.06 3.54
CA ASP A 103 18.19 12.41 2.97
C ASP A 103 17.01 13.23 3.53
N GLY A 104 16.44 12.79 4.66
CA GLY A 104 15.37 13.48 5.36
C GLY A 104 14.05 12.72 5.32
N LEU A 105 13.12 13.16 4.46
CA LEU A 105 11.71 12.72 4.52
C LEU A 105 11.50 11.26 4.11
N ARG A 106 12.38 10.70 3.27
CA ARG A 106 12.20 9.37 2.66
C ARG A 106 13.53 8.61 2.58
N PRO A 107 14.05 8.10 3.71
CA PRO A 107 15.32 7.37 3.74
C PRO A 107 15.29 6.13 2.84
N LEU A 108 16.39 5.90 2.13
CA LEU A 108 16.56 4.79 1.19
C LEU A 108 17.28 3.63 1.89
N HIS A 109 16.60 2.51 2.08
CA HIS A 109 17.18 1.30 2.68
C HIS A 109 17.53 0.32 1.56
N PHE A 110 18.81 0.21 1.23
CA PHE A 110 19.27 -0.81 0.30
C PHE A 110 19.27 -2.16 0.99
N CYS A 111 18.56 -3.11 0.37
CA CYS A 111 18.34 -4.44 0.88
C CYS A 111 18.85 -5.49 -0.12
N LYS A 112 19.65 -6.44 0.37
CA LYS A 112 19.97 -7.64 -0.39
C LYS A 112 18.84 -8.66 -0.26
N VAL A 113 18.67 -9.45 -1.31
CA VAL A 113 17.85 -10.65 -1.27
C VAL A 113 18.64 -11.77 -0.59
N VAL A 114 18.15 -12.24 0.55
CA VAL A 114 18.76 -13.33 1.33
C VAL A 114 18.27 -14.69 0.86
N SER A 115 16.98 -14.78 0.57
CA SER A 115 16.33 -15.99 0.06
C SER A 115 15.03 -15.64 -0.65
N GLU A 116 14.55 -16.57 -1.49
CA GLU A 116 13.28 -16.44 -2.20
C GLU A 116 12.54 -17.78 -2.19
N ALA A 117 11.21 -17.73 -2.24
CA ALA A 117 10.43 -18.93 -2.52
C ALA A 117 9.11 -18.59 -3.21
N THR A 118 8.62 -19.56 -3.98
CA THR A 118 7.33 -19.53 -4.68
C THR A 118 6.36 -20.50 -4.02
N HIS A 119 5.12 -20.05 -3.81
CA HIS A 119 4.05 -20.77 -3.11
C HIS A 119 2.86 -21.08 -4.02
N ALA A 120 2.63 -20.27 -5.05
CA ALA A 120 1.58 -20.46 -6.04
C ALA A 120 2.00 -19.89 -7.40
N PRO A 121 1.50 -20.45 -8.52
CA PRO A 121 1.76 -19.90 -9.84
C PRO A 121 1.01 -18.58 -10.04
N PHE A 122 1.60 -17.66 -10.79
CA PHE A 122 0.86 -16.53 -11.32
C PHE A 122 -0.09 -16.99 -12.43
N THR A 123 -1.37 -16.66 -12.33
CA THR A 123 -2.41 -17.19 -13.22
C THR A 123 -2.73 -16.28 -14.41
N GLY A 124 -2.09 -15.11 -14.51
CA GLY A 124 -2.27 -14.17 -15.62
C GLY A 124 -2.77 -12.80 -15.18
N LEU A 125 -2.78 -11.86 -16.13
CA LEU A 125 -3.17 -10.47 -15.89
C LEU A 125 -4.69 -10.34 -15.84
N ASN A 126 -5.19 -9.59 -14.85
CA ASN A 126 -6.58 -9.16 -14.75
C ASN A 126 -6.62 -7.62 -14.70
N ARG A 127 -7.45 -7.01 -15.56
CA ARG A 127 -7.55 -5.55 -15.65
C ARG A 127 -8.22 -4.90 -14.44
N ALA A 128 -9.20 -5.57 -13.82
CA ALA A 128 -9.83 -5.10 -12.59
C ALA A 128 -8.85 -5.11 -11.42
N LYS A 129 -7.98 -6.13 -11.31
CA LYS A 129 -6.91 -6.13 -10.30
C LYS A 129 -5.99 -4.90 -10.43
N ALA A 130 -5.54 -4.61 -11.65
CA ALA A 130 -4.77 -3.40 -11.93
C ALA A 130 -5.55 -2.12 -11.60
N ALA A 131 -6.85 -2.08 -11.90
CA ALA A 131 -7.68 -0.92 -11.59
C ALA A 131 -7.89 -0.70 -10.08
N VAL A 132 -8.01 -1.77 -9.30
CA VAL A 132 -8.05 -1.69 -7.83
C VAL A 132 -6.74 -1.16 -7.27
N LEU A 133 -5.60 -1.61 -7.81
CA LEU A 133 -4.27 -1.10 -7.42
C LEU A 133 -4.14 0.41 -7.71
N GLU A 134 -4.56 0.87 -8.89
CA GLU A 134 -4.56 2.30 -9.22
C GLU A 134 -5.50 3.10 -8.31
N LEU A 135 -6.70 2.58 -8.01
CA LEU A 135 -7.62 3.23 -7.07
C LEU A 135 -7.02 3.31 -5.65
N ALA A 136 -6.29 2.28 -5.22
CA ALA A 136 -5.59 2.30 -3.93
C ALA A 136 -4.53 3.43 -3.88
N ILE A 137 -3.77 3.60 -4.95
CA ILE A 137 -2.81 4.71 -5.09
C ILE A 137 -3.54 6.05 -5.04
N LEU A 138 -4.64 6.20 -5.78
CA LEU A 138 -5.48 7.40 -5.78
C LEU A 138 -6.00 7.73 -4.37
N VAL A 139 -6.53 6.72 -3.66
CA VAL A 139 -7.04 6.84 -2.29
C VAL A 139 -5.98 7.36 -1.31
N SER A 140 -4.72 6.95 -1.45
CA SER A 140 -3.63 7.45 -0.60
C SER A 140 -3.31 8.94 -0.81
N ARG A 141 -3.78 9.55 -1.90
CA ARG A 141 -3.44 10.91 -2.34
C ARG A 141 -4.62 11.87 -2.43
N LEU A 142 -5.82 11.46 -2.02
CA LEU A 142 -7.06 12.25 -2.18
C LEU A 142 -6.91 13.71 -1.71
N HIS A 143 -6.29 13.92 -0.54
CA HIS A 143 -6.06 15.24 0.05
C HIS A 143 -5.17 16.19 -0.78
N MET A 144 -4.47 15.68 -1.79
CA MET A 144 -3.54 16.44 -2.65
C MET A 144 -4.10 16.70 -4.05
N LEU A 145 -5.27 16.13 -4.38
CA LEU A 145 -5.78 16.09 -5.76
C LEU A 145 -7.08 16.88 -5.89
N PRO A 146 -7.27 17.61 -7.01
CA PRO A 146 -8.54 18.25 -7.31
C PRO A 146 -9.69 17.22 -7.45
N PRO A 147 -10.92 17.53 -6.99
CA PRO A 147 -12.06 16.62 -7.09
C PRO A 147 -12.34 16.10 -8.51
N GLU A 148 -12.23 16.97 -9.52
CA GLU A 148 -12.47 16.63 -10.92
C GLU A 148 -11.47 15.61 -11.46
N LYS A 149 -10.23 15.64 -10.96
CA LYS A 149 -9.21 14.65 -11.31
C LYS A 149 -9.53 13.30 -10.69
N ILE A 150 -9.97 13.29 -9.44
CA ILE A 150 -10.41 12.07 -8.74
C ILE A 150 -11.57 11.42 -9.49
N ASP A 151 -12.58 12.20 -9.88
CA ASP A 151 -13.73 11.70 -10.65
C ASP A 151 -13.34 11.12 -12.01
N ALA A 152 -12.49 11.84 -12.76
CA ALA A 152 -12.04 11.39 -14.07
C ALA A 152 -11.25 10.07 -14.00
N GLU A 153 -10.35 9.93 -13.02
CA GLU A 153 -9.59 8.69 -12.81
C GLU A 153 -10.50 7.53 -12.41
N ILE A 154 -11.43 7.73 -11.45
CA ILE A 154 -12.38 6.68 -11.03
C ILE A 154 -13.25 6.24 -12.21
N ALA A 155 -13.78 7.18 -13.01
CA ALA A 155 -14.61 6.86 -14.16
C ALA A 155 -13.86 6.01 -15.20
N TYR A 156 -12.57 6.30 -15.43
CA TYR A 156 -11.74 5.50 -16.33
C TYR A 156 -11.48 4.10 -15.78
N LEU A 157 -11.11 3.99 -14.50
CA LEU A 157 -10.82 2.72 -13.83
C LEU A 157 -12.05 1.80 -13.76
N MET A 158 -13.25 2.36 -13.58
CA MET A 158 -14.52 1.63 -13.52
C MET A 158 -14.74 0.73 -14.75
N ILE A 159 -14.27 1.14 -15.93
CA ILE A 159 -14.39 0.36 -17.17
C ILE A 159 -13.73 -1.02 -17.04
N ALA A 160 -12.63 -1.12 -16.30
CA ALA A 160 -11.95 -2.39 -16.06
C ALA A 160 -12.71 -3.25 -15.03
N ILE A 161 -13.25 -2.61 -13.98
CA ILE A 161 -14.06 -3.27 -12.95
C ILE A 161 -15.29 -3.91 -13.58
N GLU A 162 -16.12 -3.14 -14.29
CA GLU A 162 -17.35 -3.63 -14.93
C GLU A 162 -17.13 -4.80 -15.90
N LYS A 163 -15.95 -4.86 -16.53
CA LYS A 163 -15.66 -5.83 -17.59
C LYS A 163 -14.94 -7.08 -17.10
N THR A 164 -14.20 -7.00 -15.99
CA THR A 164 -13.22 -8.05 -15.64
C THR A 164 -13.11 -8.37 -14.15
N ALA A 165 -13.87 -7.69 -13.29
CA ALA A 165 -13.86 -7.96 -11.86
C ALA A 165 -14.57 -9.28 -11.52
N GLY A 166 -13.97 -10.03 -10.60
CA GLY A 166 -14.67 -11.04 -9.81
C GLY A 166 -15.19 -10.45 -8.49
N PRO A 167 -15.72 -11.31 -7.60
CA PRO A 167 -16.23 -10.90 -6.29
C PRO A 167 -15.19 -10.17 -5.44
N ASP A 168 -13.95 -10.63 -5.43
CA ASP A 168 -12.88 -10.05 -4.60
C ASP A 168 -12.47 -8.67 -5.09
N GLU A 169 -12.38 -8.46 -6.41
CA GLU A 169 -12.12 -7.12 -6.97
C GLU A 169 -13.27 -6.15 -6.67
N HIS A 170 -14.53 -6.60 -6.77
CA HIS A 170 -15.67 -5.77 -6.38
C HIS A 170 -15.65 -5.40 -4.89
N GLN A 171 -15.28 -6.35 -4.03
CA GLN A 171 -15.18 -6.13 -2.61
C GLN A 171 -14.06 -5.13 -2.27
N ALA A 172 -12.85 -5.34 -2.83
CA ALA A 172 -11.72 -4.43 -2.66
C ALA A 172 -12.05 -3.02 -3.18
N TRP A 173 -12.68 -2.92 -4.34
CA TRP A 173 -13.16 -1.67 -4.92
C TRP A 173 -14.15 -0.95 -4.00
N SER A 174 -15.10 -1.68 -3.41
CA SER A 174 -16.11 -1.09 -2.51
C SER A 174 -15.47 -0.46 -1.26
N TRP A 175 -14.46 -1.10 -0.67
CA TRP A 175 -13.74 -0.54 0.49
C TRP A 175 -13.04 0.77 0.14
N LEU A 176 -12.38 0.80 -1.02
CA LEU A 176 -11.68 2.00 -1.49
C LEU A 176 -12.66 3.13 -1.83
N MET A 177 -13.78 2.83 -2.49
CA MET A 177 -14.81 3.81 -2.80
C MET A 177 -15.48 4.37 -1.54
N GLN A 178 -15.63 3.57 -0.49
CA GLN A 178 -16.08 4.08 0.81
C GLN A 178 -15.10 5.14 1.34
N ARG A 179 -13.79 4.91 1.23
CA ARG A 179 -12.78 5.89 1.63
C ARG A 179 -12.84 7.19 0.80
N VAL A 180 -13.13 7.08 -0.50
CA VAL A 180 -13.38 8.24 -1.37
C VAL A 180 -14.61 9.02 -0.90
N LYS A 181 -15.71 8.32 -0.58
CA LYS A 181 -16.94 8.93 -0.07
C LYS A 181 -16.68 9.68 1.25
N ASP A 182 -16.04 9.02 2.22
CA ASP A 182 -15.74 9.62 3.52
C ASP A 182 -14.87 10.88 3.38
N HIS A 183 -13.94 10.89 2.42
CA HIS A 183 -13.12 12.07 2.12
C HIS A 183 -13.96 13.25 1.60
N ARG A 184 -14.95 12.98 0.75
CA ARG A 184 -15.86 14.00 0.21
C ARG A 184 -16.77 14.58 1.29
N ASP A 185 -17.39 13.69 2.08
CA ASP A 185 -18.27 14.10 3.17
C ASP A 185 -17.53 15.03 4.15
N ALA A 186 -16.28 14.69 4.51
CA ALA A 186 -15.44 15.53 5.37
C ALA A 186 -15.02 16.87 4.74
N ALA A 187 -14.94 16.97 3.40
CA ALA A 187 -14.63 18.22 2.71
C ALA A 187 -15.87 19.14 2.67
N ASP A 188 -17.05 18.57 2.45
CA ASP A 188 -18.31 19.30 2.42
C ASP A 188 -18.69 19.87 3.80
N GLU A 189 -18.45 19.12 4.87
CA GLU A 189 -18.64 19.60 6.25
C GLU A 189 -17.76 20.81 6.56
N LYS A 190 -16.47 20.78 6.20
CA LYS A 190 -15.57 21.93 6.35
C LYS A 190 -16.01 23.14 5.54
N GLY A 191 -16.54 22.91 4.33
CA GLY A 191 -17.09 23.98 3.49
C GLY A 191 -18.29 24.66 4.13
N LYS A 192 -19.20 23.88 4.75
CA LYS A 192 -20.37 24.42 5.47
C LYS A 192 -19.97 25.23 6.70
N ASP A 193 -19.04 24.74 7.51
CA ASP A 193 -18.57 25.46 8.71
C ASP A 193 -17.86 26.78 8.35
N ALA A 194 -17.07 26.80 7.27
CA ALA A 194 -16.42 28.02 6.79
C ALA A 194 -17.43 29.10 6.33
N VAL A 195 -18.54 28.68 5.71
CA VAL A 195 -19.62 29.60 5.29
C VAL A 195 -20.38 30.16 6.49
N VAL A 196 -20.63 29.35 7.53
CA VAL A 196 -21.32 29.78 8.76
C VAL A 196 -20.49 30.79 9.55
N HIS A 197 -19.17 30.59 9.67
CA HIS A 197 -18.30 31.53 10.39
C HIS A 197 -18.11 32.88 9.68
N HIS A 198 -18.21 32.93 8.35
CA HIS A 198 -18.12 34.19 7.59
C HIS A 198 -19.37 35.09 7.70
N HIS A 199 -20.51 34.56 8.13
CA HIS A 199 -21.76 35.33 8.26
C HIS A 199 -22.05 35.82 9.69
N GLY A 200 -21.16 35.55 10.66
CA GLY A 200 -21.34 35.93 12.07
C GLY A 200 -20.67 37.25 12.51
N GLY A 201 -20.10 38.02 11.58
CA GLY A 201 -19.22 39.15 11.88
C GLY A 201 -19.74 40.52 11.45
N HIS A 202 -20.99 40.88 11.74
CA HIS A 202 -21.44 42.29 11.73
C HIS A 202 -22.61 42.47 12.71
N ILE A 203 -22.28 42.94 13.92
CA ILE A 203 -23.12 43.83 14.76
C ILE A 203 -22.17 44.82 15.42
#